data_AF-A0A521KCM3-F1
#
_entry.id   AF-A0A521KCM3-F1
#
_cell.length_a   1.000
_cell.length_b   1.000
_cell.length_c   1.000
_cell.angle_alpha   90.00
_cell.angle_beta   90.00
_cell.angle_gamma   90.00
#
_symmetry.space_group_name_H-M   'P 1'
#
loop_
_entity.id
_entity.type
_entity.pdbx_description
1 polymer ?
#
loop_
_entity_poly.entity_id
_entity_poly.type
_entity_poly.pdbx_seq_one_letter_code
_entity_poly.pdbx_strand_id
1 'polypeptide(L)'
;MQSLVKNCTRVLVLALVAAATLSCAALVAKDKSKQLARVAKDWALTIRASQVLPTYPLTEDLLPGDVFLTSTSIGDEVRQFEEQGFLPLDNHLARLAGNSVEGVLQTFYKSRFDASSGAFPAAVAWDHVPDAKFPAYTFEVSRSGGMNLAIPVQGVPIGFNLLGAAKAVGSVSIQKAQTVGVPIQALDELVDAWAAKPETRKLLASYGTVPGDPDAQPVFVRIVNRVYAAGKVGVHLSDGSSSGVDAQAGAAAPLDLPSADPTAATTAERQQEVVGKLNAALGPDIGAHVKIVNASSRSISLDEEFARPVVIGYLAYDRQILPDGALGPPVSTLARISGRDVLAP
;
A
#
# COMPACT_ATOMS: atom_id res chain seq x y z
N MET A 1 2.41 -8.95 -64.99
CA MET A 1 3.47 -9.02 -63.95
C MET A 1 3.52 -7.80 -63.02
N GLN A 2 3.77 -6.57 -63.51
CA GLN A 2 4.02 -5.40 -62.63
C GLN A 2 2.91 -5.09 -61.58
N SER A 3 1.63 -5.32 -61.90
CA SER A 3 0.51 -5.14 -60.94
C SER A 3 0.61 -6.07 -59.73
N LEU A 4 0.99 -7.34 -59.96
CA LEU A 4 1.09 -8.35 -58.90
C LEU A 4 2.18 -7.99 -57.87
N VAL A 5 3.32 -7.50 -58.36
CA VAL A 5 4.46 -7.07 -57.53
C VAL A 5 4.04 -5.89 -56.64
N LYS A 6 3.40 -4.86 -57.20
CA LYS A 6 2.93 -3.68 -56.44
C LYS A 6 1.96 -4.04 -55.31
N ASN A 7 1.07 -5.00 -55.54
CA ASN A 7 0.14 -5.46 -54.52
C ASN A 7 0.86 -6.27 -53.42
N CYS A 8 1.80 -7.14 -53.80
CA CYS A 8 2.59 -7.91 -52.84
C CYS A 8 3.45 -7.00 -51.93
N THR A 9 4.10 -5.97 -52.48
CA THR A 9 4.87 -4.99 -51.68
C THR A 9 3.98 -4.23 -50.69
N ARG A 10 2.76 -3.82 -51.10
CA ARG A 10 1.82 -3.12 -50.21
C ARG A 10 1.35 -3.98 -49.04
N VAL A 11 1.04 -5.26 -49.30
CA VAL A 11 0.64 -6.21 -48.25
C VAL A 11 1.79 -6.46 -47.27
N LEU A 12 3.02 -6.62 -47.76
CA LEU A 12 4.21 -6.83 -46.91
C LEU A 12 4.47 -5.61 -46.00
N VAL A 13 4.37 -4.40 -46.53
CA VAL A 13 4.55 -3.15 -45.75
C VAL A 13 3.46 -3.00 -44.68
N LEU A 14 2.19 -3.28 -45.02
CA LEU A 14 1.10 -3.25 -44.04
C LEU A 14 1.28 -4.28 -42.92
N ALA A 15 1.73 -5.50 -43.25
CA ALA A 15 2.02 -6.53 -42.26
C ALA A 15 3.18 -6.15 -41.32
N LEU A 16 4.25 -5.55 -41.86
CA LEU A 16 5.37 -5.06 -41.06
C LEU A 16 4.98 -3.88 -40.14
N VAL A 17 4.15 -2.96 -40.61
CA VAL A 17 3.64 -1.85 -39.79
C VAL A 17 2.72 -2.38 -38.67
N ALA A 18 1.84 -3.34 -38.97
CA ALA A 18 1.00 -3.97 -37.96
C ALA A 18 1.82 -4.74 -36.90
N ALA A 19 2.84 -5.49 -37.32
CA ALA A 19 3.73 -6.18 -36.39
C ALA A 19 4.52 -5.20 -35.51
N ALA A 20 4.99 -4.09 -36.08
CA ALA A 20 5.66 -3.04 -35.33
C ALA A 20 4.75 -2.41 -34.25
N THR A 21 3.52 -2.01 -34.61
CA THR A 21 2.58 -1.40 -33.65
C THR A 21 2.15 -2.37 -32.54
N LEU A 22 1.92 -3.66 -32.86
CA LEU A 22 1.67 -4.71 -31.86
C LEU A 22 2.86 -4.92 -30.91
N SER A 23 4.09 -4.90 -31.44
CA SER A 23 5.30 -5.05 -30.62
C SER A 23 5.51 -3.87 -29.65
N CYS A 24 5.27 -2.63 -30.11
CA CYS A 24 5.34 -1.44 -29.26
C CYS A 24 4.28 -1.46 -28.15
N ALA A 25 3.04 -1.85 -28.45
CA ALA A 25 1.98 -1.95 -27.44
C ALA A 25 2.30 -2.98 -26.33
N ALA A 26 2.83 -4.15 -26.71
CA ALA A 26 3.21 -5.20 -25.77
C ALA A 26 4.41 -4.80 -24.86
N LEU A 27 5.39 -4.09 -25.41
CA LEU A 27 6.54 -3.57 -24.65
C LEU A 27 6.08 -2.51 -23.62
N VAL A 28 5.24 -1.56 -24.03
CA VAL A 28 4.69 -0.52 -23.15
C VAL A 28 3.85 -1.13 -22.01
N ALA A 29 3.05 -2.15 -22.29
CA ALA A 29 2.26 -2.85 -21.26
C ALA A 29 3.17 -3.57 -20.23
N LYS A 30 4.24 -4.23 -20.69
CA LYS A 30 5.18 -4.96 -19.83
C LYS A 30 5.94 -4.03 -18.88
N ASP A 31 6.34 -2.85 -19.33
CA ASP A 31 7.02 -1.88 -18.46
C ASP A 31 6.07 -1.17 -17.49
N LYS A 32 4.81 -0.90 -17.87
CA LYS A 32 3.78 -0.44 -16.92
C LYS A 32 3.56 -1.43 -15.77
N SER A 33 3.44 -2.74 -16.07
CA SER A 33 3.30 -3.77 -15.03
C SER A 33 4.51 -3.81 -14.07
N LYS A 34 5.74 -3.73 -14.59
CA LYS A 34 6.95 -3.66 -13.75
C LYS A 34 7.03 -2.38 -12.92
N GLN A 35 6.52 -1.26 -13.41
CA GLN A 35 6.44 -0.01 -12.66
C GLN A 35 5.43 -0.15 -11.51
N LEU A 36 4.24 -0.70 -11.77
CA LEU A 36 3.22 -0.95 -10.75
C LEU A 36 3.67 -1.93 -9.67
N ALA A 37 4.44 -2.97 -10.02
CA ALA A 37 5.03 -3.88 -9.04
C ALA A 37 6.05 -3.19 -8.11
N ARG A 38 6.77 -2.16 -8.60
CA ARG A 38 7.65 -1.32 -7.76
C ARG A 38 6.82 -0.41 -6.84
N VAL A 39 5.65 0.09 -7.29
CA VAL A 39 4.71 0.83 -6.42
C VAL A 39 4.40 0.03 -5.16
N ALA A 40 3.95 -1.20 -5.36
CA ALA A 40 3.56 -2.06 -4.25
C ALA A 40 4.72 -2.28 -3.28
N LYS A 41 5.93 -2.53 -3.81
CA LYS A 41 7.12 -2.83 -3.02
C LYS A 41 7.61 -1.65 -2.17
N ASP A 42 7.79 -0.47 -2.76
CA ASP A 42 8.39 0.67 -2.03
C ASP A 42 7.45 1.17 -0.92
N TRP A 43 6.15 1.21 -1.20
CA TRP A 43 5.11 1.44 -0.20
C TRP A 43 5.13 0.39 0.91
N ALA A 44 5.21 -0.88 0.54
CA ALA A 44 5.19 -1.97 1.49
C ALA A 44 6.43 -1.97 2.40
N LEU A 45 7.62 -1.70 1.87
CA LEU A 45 8.85 -1.51 2.66
C LEU A 45 8.74 -0.31 3.62
N THR A 46 8.10 0.77 3.19
CA THR A 46 7.82 1.96 4.00
C THR A 46 6.99 1.59 5.25
N ILE A 47 5.87 0.90 5.07
CA ILE A 47 5.00 0.44 6.18
C ILE A 47 5.70 -0.60 7.06
N ARG A 48 6.48 -1.52 6.47
CA ARG A 48 7.26 -2.54 7.21
C ARG A 48 8.25 -1.94 8.20
N ALA A 49 8.81 -0.77 7.93
CA ALA A 49 9.71 -0.08 8.86
C ALA A 49 9.02 0.29 10.19
N SER A 50 7.68 0.35 10.22
CA SER A 50 6.87 0.50 11.45
C SER A 50 6.44 -0.82 12.09
N GLN A 51 7.00 -1.96 11.69
CA GLN A 51 6.63 -3.31 12.17
C GLN A 51 5.15 -3.67 11.91
N VAL A 52 4.60 -3.17 10.80
CA VAL A 52 3.23 -3.43 10.34
C VAL A 52 3.29 -4.24 9.05
N LEU A 53 2.37 -5.20 8.86
CA LEU A 53 2.18 -5.90 7.59
C LEU A 53 1.46 -4.95 6.62
N PRO A 54 2.04 -4.56 5.48
CA PRO A 54 1.40 -3.66 4.55
C PRO A 54 0.20 -4.30 3.87
N THR A 55 -0.83 -3.50 3.63
CA THR A 55 -1.98 -3.87 2.81
C THR A 55 -1.77 -3.32 1.39
N TYR A 56 -1.85 -4.17 0.38
CA TYR A 56 -1.82 -3.75 -1.02
C TYR A 56 -2.71 -4.65 -1.90
N PRO A 57 -3.60 -4.09 -2.75
CA PRO A 57 -3.96 -2.68 -2.84
C PRO A 57 -4.57 -2.15 -1.52
N LEU A 58 -4.60 -0.84 -1.35
CA LEU A 58 -5.27 -0.21 -0.21
C LEU A 58 -6.77 -0.54 -0.25
N THR A 59 -7.37 -0.84 0.90
CA THR A 59 -8.79 -1.21 1.03
C THR A 59 -9.41 -0.57 2.28
N GLU A 60 -10.72 -0.37 2.28
CA GLU A 60 -11.47 0.10 3.45
C GLU A 60 -12.05 -1.06 4.29
N ASP A 61 -12.14 -2.27 3.70
CA ASP A 61 -12.91 -3.40 4.25
C ASP A 61 -12.07 -4.35 5.13
N LEU A 62 -10.80 -4.08 5.41
CA LEU A 62 -10.02 -4.96 6.30
C LEU A 62 -10.29 -4.63 7.77
N LEU A 63 -10.79 -5.58 8.54
CA LEU A 63 -11.17 -5.41 9.95
C LEU A 63 -10.44 -6.38 10.89
N PRO A 64 -10.28 -6.03 12.18
CA PRO A 64 -9.94 -7.01 13.21
C PRO A 64 -10.98 -8.13 13.25
N GLY A 65 -10.53 -9.38 13.41
CA GLY A 65 -11.37 -10.56 13.35
C GLY A 65 -11.63 -11.11 11.93
N ASP A 66 -11.01 -10.55 10.89
CA ASP A 66 -10.98 -11.18 9.57
C ASP A 66 -10.00 -12.36 9.57
N VAL A 67 -10.45 -13.49 9.01
CA VAL A 67 -9.73 -14.76 8.97
C VAL A 67 -9.46 -15.16 7.52
N PHE A 68 -8.19 -15.28 7.15
CA PHE A 68 -7.74 -15.64 5.82
C PHE A 68 -7.09 -17.03 5.80
N LEU A 69 -7.24 -17.80 4.72
CA LEU A 69 -6.50 -19.05 4.52
C LEU A 69 -5.14 -18.79 3.89
N THR A 70 -4.09 -19.29 4.52
CA THR A 70 -2.70 -19.21 4.06
C THR A 70 -2.19 -20.60 3.72
N SER A 71 -2.32 -20.98 2.45
CA SER A 71 -1.85 -22.25 1.87
C SER A 71 -0.47 -22.15 1.19
N THR A 72 0.10 -20.95 1.12
CA THR A 72 1.46 -20.70 0.62
C THR A 72 2.47 -21.25 1.62
N SER A 73 3.53 -21.94 1.15
CA SER A 73 4.59 -22.45 2.03
C SER A 73 5.29 -21.30 2.76
N ILE A 74 5.87 -21.55 3.94
CA ILE A 74 6.59 -20.50 4.70
C ILE A 74 7.71 -19.89 3.83
N GLY A 75 8.47 -20.71 3.11
CA GLY A 75 9.53 -20.23 2.21
C GLY A 75 8.99 -19.34 1.07
N ASP A 76 7.83 -19.68 0.52
CA ASP A 76 7.17 -18.87 -0.50
C ASP A 76 6.57 -17.58 0.07
N GLU A 77 6.04 -17.57 1.29
CA GLU A 77 5.57 -16.36 1.94
C GLU A 77 6.72 -15.42 2.30
N VAL A 78 7.84 -15.93 2.81
CA VAL A 78 9.06 -15.14 3.04
C VAL A 78 9.52 -14.52 1.72
N ARG A 79 9.62 -15.33 0.66
CA ARG A 79 9.99 -14.87 -0.68
C ARG A 79 9.02 -13.81 -1.21
N GLN A 80 7.71 -14.01 -1.11
CA GLN A 80 6.70 -13.02 -1.52
C GLN A 80 6.84 -11.72 -0.70
N PHE A 81 7.02 -11.82 0.62
CA PHE A 81 7.19 -10.67 1.50
C PHE A 81 8.49 -9.90 1.20
N GLU A 82 9.57 -10.56 0.80
CA GLU A 82 10.84 -9.93 0.38
C GLU A 82 10.80 -9.37 -1.04
N GLU A 83 10.21 -10.10 -1.99
CA GLU A 83 10.11 -9.71 -3.41
C GLU A 83 9.07 -8.61 -3.64
N GLN A 84 7.88 -8.77 -3.08
CA GLN A 84 6.73 -7.88 -3.28
C GLN A 84 6.55 -6.86 -2.14
N GLY A 85 7.11 -7.13 -0.96
CA GLY A 85 7.01 -6.27 0.22
C GLY A 85 5.80 -6.55 1.12
N PHE A 86 4.73 -7.14 0.59
CA PHE A 86 3.48 -7.42 1.29
C PHE A 86 3.12 -8.91 1.23
N LEU A 87 2.09 -9.31 1.98
CA LEU A 87 1.49 -10.64 1.90
C LEU A 87 0.06 -10.51 1.32
N PRO A 88 -0.31 -11.29 0.29
CA PRO A 88 -1.65 -11.26 -0.27
C PRO A 88 -2.71 -11.72 0.74
N LEU A 89 -3.94 -11.24 0.55
CA LEU A 89 -5.11 -11.46 1.43
C LEU A 89 -6.27 -12.05 0.63
N ASP A 90 -6.00 -13.10 -0.13
CA ASP A 90 -6.89 -13.55 -1.22
C ASP A 90 -8.05 -14.44 -0.72
N ASN A 91 -7.77 -15.33 0.23
CA ASN A 91 -8.73 -16.35 0.68
C ASN A 91 -9.42 -15.96 1.99
N HIS A 92 -10.28 -14.94 1.98
CA HIS A 92 -11.09 -14.57 3.14
C HIS A 92 -12.10 -15.69 3.48
N LEU A 93 -11.89 -16.40 4.59
CA LEU A 93 -12.76 -17.50 5.05
C LEU A 93 -13.95 -16.99 5.86
N ALA A 94 -13.71 -16.05 6.77
CA ALA A 94 -14.74 -15.54 7.68
C ALA A 94 -14.32 -14.22 8.31
N ARG A 95 -15.29 -13.32 8.46
CA ARG A 95 -15.27 -12.26 9.47
C ARG A 95 -15.89 -12.84 10.75
N LEU A 96 -15.13 -12.91 11.83
CA LEU A 96 -15.66 -13.32 13.14
C LEU A 96 -16.86 -12.41 13.49
N ALA A 97 -17.97 -13.01 13.94
CA ALA A 97 -19.29 -12.38 13.86
C ALA A 97 -19.31 -10.97 14.48
N GLY A 98 -19.86 -9.99 13.72
CA GLY A 98 -19.71 -8.56 14.00
C GLY A 98 -20.00 -8.17 15.45
N ASN A 99 -21.13 -8.61 16.01
CA ASN A 99 -21.52 -8.32 17.40
C ASN A 99 -20.51 -8.85 18.45
N SER A 100 -19.81 -9.95 18.15
CA SER A 100 -18.81 -10.56 19.04
C SER A 100 -17.48 -9.80 18.98
N VAL A 101 -17.01 -9.47 17.78
CA VAL A 101 -15.80 -8.65 17.62
C VAL A 101 -16.03 -7.23 18.14
N GLU A 102 -17.18 -6.64 17.86
CA GLU A 102 -17.59 -5.34 18.40
C GLU A 102 -17.70 -5.40 19.93
N GLY A 103 -18.32 -6.44 20.51
CA GLY A 103 -18.39 -6.62 21.96
C GLY A 103 -17.01 -6.76 22.62
N VAL A 104 -16.08 -7.46 21.98
CA VAL A 104 -14.68 -7.58 22.44
C VAL A 104 -13.94 -6.26 22.29
N LEU A 105 -14.11 -5.54 21.18
CA LEU A 105 -13.56 -4.19 20.96
C LEU A 105 -14.08 -3.22 22.03
N GLN A 106 -15.40 -3.09 22.16
CA GLN A 106 -16.04 -2.28 23.19
C GLN A 106 -15.51 -2.63 24.58
N THR A 107 -15.42 -3.91 24.94
CA THR A 107 -14.89 -4.34 26.26
C THR A 107 -13.41 -3.96 26.44
N PHE A 108 -12.59 -4.19 25.41
CA PHE A 108 -11.16 -3.88 25.44
C PHE A 108 -10.87 -2.37 25.52
N TYR A 109 -11.68 -1.55 24.87
CA TYR A 109 -11.56 -0.09 24.81
C TYR A 109 -12.39 0.65 25.90
N LYS A 110 -13.37 0.00 26.55
CA LYS A 110 -14.19 0.58 27.63
C LYS A 110 -13.37 1.10 28.82
N SER A 111 -12.20 0.51 29.05
CA SER A 111 -11.24 0.92 30.07
C SER A 111 -10.05 1.76 29.53
N ARG A 112 -10.07 2.23 28.26
CA ARG A 112 -9.01 3.04 27.57
C ARG A 112 -9.41 3.37 26.11
N PHE A 113 -9.63 4.62 25.66
CA PHE A 113 -9.35 5.95 26.22
C PHE A 113 -10.50 6.95 25.89
N ASP A 114 -10.48 8.13 26.52
CA ASP A 114 -11.47 9.20 26.50
C ASP A 114 -10.85 10.52 26.04
N ALA A 115 -11.65 11.31 25.33
CA ALA A 115 -11.26 12.62 24.86
C ALA A 115 -11.62 13.77 25.82
N SER A 116 -12.60 13.62 26.72
CA SER A 116 -13.07 14.71 27.60
C SER A 116 -12.22 14.93 28.86
N SER A 117 -11.56 13.89 29.33
CA SER A 117 -10.72 13.86 30.55
C SER A 117 -9.26 13.47 30.29
N GLY A 118 -8.94 13.04 29.07
CA GLY A 118 -7.69 12.34 28.74
C GLY A 118 -7.60 10.92 29.32
N ALA A 119 -8.64 10.46 30.01
CA ALA A 119 -8.71 9.15 30.63
C ALA A 119 -9.40 8.12 29.75
N PHE A 120 -10.47 7.50 30.27
CA PHE A 120 -11.00 6.19 29.90
C PHE A 120 -12.55 6.16 30.12
N PRO A 121 -13.40 5.89 29.10
CA PRO A 121 -14.83 6.17 29.16
C PRO A 121 -15.72 4.90 29.12
N ALA A 122 -16.25 4.54 27.94
CA ALA A 122 -17.35 3.57 27.88
C ALA A 122 -17.54 2.76 26.58
N ALA A 123 -17.40 3.33 25.38
CA ALA A 123 -17.78 2.66 24.12
C ALA A 123 -17.00 3.17 22.90
N VAL A 124 -16.74 2.29 21.93
CA VAL A 124 -16.14 2.65 20.63
C VAL A 124 -17.27 2.83 19.62
N ALA A 125 -17.56 4.07 19.26
CA ALA A 125 -18.16 4.36 17.96
C ALA A 125 -17.02 4.47 16.93
N TRP A 126 -17.26 3.98 15.70
CA TRP A 126 -16.22 3.83 14.67
C TRP A 126 -15.62 5.16 14.18
N ASP A 127 -16.23 6.29 14.53
CA ASP A 127 -15.77 7.66 14.32
C ASP A 127 -14.72 8.13 15.34
N HIS A 128 -14.52 7.41 16.46
CA HIS A 128 -13.61 7.77 17.56
C HIS A 128 -12.50 6.71 17.81
N VAL A 129 -12.03 6.03 16.75
CA VAL A 129 -10.88 5.12 16.86
C VAL A 129 -9.57 5.88 17.17
N PRO A 130 -8.68 5.36 18.04
CA PRO A 130 -7.47 6.06 18.46
C PRO A 130 -6.54 6.45 17.31
N ASP A 131 -5.94 7.62 17.44
CA ASP A 131 -4.86 8.10 16.58
C ASP A 131 -3.67 7.14 16.56
N ALA A 132 -3.20 6.82 15.36
CA ALA A 132 -1.88 6.28 15.11
C ALA A 132 -0.94 7.40 14.62
N LYS A 133 0.37 7.26 14.86
CA LYS A 133 1.39 8.15 14.30
C LYS A 133 2.45 7.29 13.61
N PHE A 134 2.74 7.62 12.36
CA PHE A 134 3.82 7.04 11.58
C PHE A 134 4.91 8.11 11.40
N PRO A 135 6.20 7.75 11.35
CA PRO A 135 7.25 8.69 11.01
C PRO A 135 7.07 9.19 9.57
N ALA A 136 7.76 10.29 9.23
CA ALA A 136 7.95 10.65 7.83
C ALA A 136 9.10 9.82 7.25
N TYR A 137 8.93 9.32 6.03
CA TYR A 137 9.89 8.45 5.36
C TYR A 137 10.53 9.19 4.20
N THR A 138 11.85 9.23 4.12
CA THR A 138 12.59 9.88 3.03
C THR A 138 13.05 8.89 1.97
N PHE A 139 13.18 9.36 0.73
CA PHE A 139 13.56 8.54 -0.41
C PHE A 139 14.24 9.35 -1.52
N GLU A 140 14.78 8.65 -2.52
CA GLU A 140 15.40 9.24 -3.71
C GLU A 140 14.81 8.62 -4.99
N VAL A 141 14.59 9.45 -6.01
CA VAL A 141 14.10 9.07 -7.35
C VAL A 141 15.09 9.58 -8.39
N SER A 142 15.40 8.78 -9.43
CA SER A 142 16.25 9.23 -10.53
C SER A 142 15.77 8.74 -11.90
N ARG A 143 15.82 9.63 -12.90
CA ARG A 143 15.43 9.31 -14.29
C ARG A 143 16.39 8.32 -14.96
N SER A 144 17.66 8.33 -14.58
CA SER A 144 18.71 7.47 -15.13
C SER A 144 18.79 6.07 -14.48
N GLY A 145 18.31 5.90 -13.25
CA GLY A 145 18.38 4.63 -12.51
C GLY A 145 17.16 3.71 -12.70
N GLY A 146 16.10 4.17 -13.35
CA GLY A 146 14.83 3.42 -13.44
C GLY A 146 14.12 3.21 -12.08
N MET A 147 14.58 3.90 -11.04
CA MET A 147 14.06 3.82 -9.68
C MET A 147 12.96 4.87 -9.53
N ASN A 148 11.78 4.54 -10.07
CA ASN A 148 10.56 5.29 -9.81
C ASN A 148 10.10 4.93 -8.40
N LEU A 149 10.35 5.78 -7.39
CA LEU A 149 9.63 5.60 -6.14
C LEU A 149 8.16 5.87 -6.39
N ALA A 150 7.39 4.93 -5.89
CA ALA A 150 6.05 4.69 -6.33
C ALA A 150 5.24 4.39 -5.06
N ILE A 151 4.62 5.46 -4.57
CA ILE A 151 3.62 5.40 -3.50
C ILE A 151 2.28 5.18 -4.23
N PRO A 152 1.29 4.49 -3.65
CA PRO A 152 -0.10 4.51 -4.15
C PRO A 152 -0.76 5.88 -3.92
N VAL A 153 -0.08 6.96 -4.32
CA VAL A 153 -0.54 8.34 -4.37
C VAL A 153 -0.45 8.76 -5.82
N GLN A 154 -1.59 9.02 -6.46
CA GLN A 154 -1.67 9.20 -7.91
C GLN A 154 -0.87 10.42 -8.39
N GLY A 155 -0.61 11.37 -7.49
CA GLY A 155 0.16 12.58 -7.75
C GLY A 155 1.67 12.41 -7.98
N VAL A 156 2.33 11.33 -7.51
CA VAL A 156 3.81 11.28 -7.48
C VAL A 156 4.45 11.32 -8.88
N PRO A 157 4.00 10.53 -9.88
CA PRO A 157 4.52 10.62 -11.24
C PRO A 157 4.26 12.00 -11.88
N ILE A 158 3.14 12.63 -11.51
CA ILE A 158 2.75 13.96 -12.00
C ILE A 158 3.70 15.02 -11.42
N GLY A 159 3.93 15.00 -10.11
CA GLY A 159 4.85 15.93 -9.44
C GLY A 159 6.29 15.79 -9.91
N PHE A 160 6.76 14.57 -10.17
CA PHE A 160 8.12 14.35 -10.70
C PHE A 160 8.30 14.81 -12.16
N ASN A 161 7.24 14.74 -12.98
CA ASN A 161 7.22 15.35 -14.31
C ASN A 161 7.20 16.88 -14.22
N LEU A 162 6.32 17.45 -13.37
CA LEU A 162 6.24 18.89 -13.08
C LEU A 162 7.49 19.46 -12.41
N LEU A 163 8.37 18.62 -11.84
CA LEU A 163 9.65 19.04 -11.26
C LEU A 163 10.81 19.11 -12.24
N GLY A 164 10.71 18.52 -13.45
CA GLY A 164 11.74 18.67 -14.48
C GLY A 164 13.11 18.02 -14.15
N ALA A 165 13.34 17.63 -12.90
CA ALA A 165 14.62 17.21 -12.34
C ALA A 165 15.07 15.82 -12.81
N ALA A 166 16.38 15.66 -12.99
CA ALA A 166 16.99 14.36 -13.31
C ALA A 166 17.01 13.40 -12.10
N LYS A 167 17.04 13.97 -10.89
CA LYS A 167 17.03 13.30 -9.59
C LYS A 167 16.19 14.13 -8.62
N ALA A 168 15.39 13.49 -7.78
CA ALA A 168 14.64 14.15 -6.71
C ALA A 168 14.84 13.41 -5.38
N VAL A 169 14.89 14.15 -4.29
CA VAL A 169 14.73 13.61 -2.93
C VAL A 169 13.28 13.84 -2.54
N GLY A 170 12.63 12.85 -1.93
CA GLY A 170 11.25 12.98 -1.50
C GLY A 170 11.03 12.57 -0.05
N SER A 171 9.87 12.92 0.47
CA SER A 171 9.37 12.37 1.74
C SER A 171 7.89 12.05 1.69
N VAL A 172 7.50 11.01 2.43
CA VAL A 172 6.12 10.55 2.61
C VAL A 172 5.71 10.82 4.05
N SER A 173 4.52 11.37 4.23
CA SER A 173 3.88 11.55 5.54
C SER A 173 2.51 10.90 5.51
N ILE A 174 2.27 10.02 6.49
CA ILE A 174 0.96 9.39 6.68
C ILE A 174 0.22 10.21 7.73
N GLN A 175 -0.88 10.85 7.34
CA GLN A 175 -1.62 11.83 8.12
C GLN A 175 -3.04 11.30 8.42
N LYS A 176 -3.66 11.83 9.49
CA LYS A 176 -4.96 11.33 9.99
C LYS A 176 -4.97 9.80 10.13
N ALA A 177 -3.88 9.23 10.63
CA ALA A 177 -3.76 7.79 10.81
C ALA A 177 -4.47 7.36 12.09
N GLN A 178 -5.15 6.22 12.04
CA GLN A 178 -5.96 5.67 13.12
C GLN A 178 -5.65 4.17 13.27
N THR A 179 -5.85 3.60 14.46
CA THR A 179 -5.69 2.16 14.70
C THR A 179 -6.79 1.58 15.57
N VAL A 180 -7.35 0.46 15.10
CA VAL A 180 -8.32 -0.35 15.85
C VAL A 180 -7.82 -1.79 15.91
N GLY A 181 -7.88 -2.40 17.10
CA GLY A 181 -7.41 -3.76 17.29
C GLY A 181 -7.42 -4.22 18.73
N VAL A 182 -7.32 -5.53 18.89
CA VAL A 182 -7.50 -6.27 20.14
C VAL A 182 -6.31 -7.20 20.39
N PRO A 183 -6.04 -7.56 21.66
CA PRO A 183 -5.00 -8.51 21.99
C PRO A 183 -5.39 -9.91 21.48
N ILE A 184 -4.39 -10.71 21.11
CA ILE A 184 -4.57 -12.06 20.53
C ILE A 184 -5.47 -12.91 21.42
N GLN A 185 -5.26 -12.88 22.74
CA GLN A 185 -6.02 -13.63 23.74
C GLN A 185 -7.54 -13.34 23.70
N ALA A 186 -7.94 -12.11 23.35
CA ALA A 186 -9.35 -11.73 23.29
C ALA A 186 -10.03 -12.10 21.94
N LEU A 187 -9.23 -12.40 20.90
CA LEU A 187 -9.73 -13.00 19.67
C LEU A 187 -9.69 -14.53 19.71
N ASP A 188 -8.73 -15.14 20.43
CA ASP A 188 -8.57 -16.59 20.45
C ASP A 188 -9.83 -17.34 20.90
N GLU A 189 -10.57 -16.83 21.89
CA GLU A 189 -11.87 -17.41 22.29
C GLU A 189 -12.89 -17.39 21.14
N LEU A 190 -12.92 -16.30 20.34
CA LEU A 190 -13.80 -16.18 19.17
C LEU A 190 -13.34 -17.07 18.01
N VAL A 191 -12.03 -17.21 17.82
CA VAL A 191 -11.40 -18.06 16.80
C VAL A 191 -11.63 -19.54 17.12
N ASP A 192 -11.43 -19.95 18.37
CA ASP A 192 -11.71 -21.32 18.82
C ASP A 192 -13.21 -21.63 18.73
N ALA A 193 -14.09 -20.72 19.16
CA ALA A 193 -15.53 -20.89 19.02
C ALA A 193 -15.99 -20.95 17.55
N TRP A 194 -15.33 -20.23 16.64
CA TRP A 194 -15.57 -20.30 15.19
C TRP A 194 -15.07 -21.61 14.59
N ALA A 195 -13.85 -22.05 14.93
CA ALA A 195 -13.22 -23.27 14.44
C ALA A 195 -13.88 -24.55 14.99
N ALA A 196 -14.44 -24.50 16.20
CA ALA A 196 -15.14 -25.62 16.84
C ALA A 196 -16.50 -25.96 16.21
N LYS A 197 -17.08 -25.06 15.38
CA LYS A 197 -18.35 -25.35 14.70
C LYS A 197 -18.18 -26.53 13.74
N PRO A 198 -19.13 -27.49 13.68
CA PRO A 198 -18.96 -28.71 12.86
C PRO A 198 -18.67 -28.43 11.38
N GLU A 199 -19.29 -27.41 10.80
CA GLU A 199 -19.09 -26.98 9.42
C GLU A 199 -17.70 -26.35 9.20
N THR A 200 -17.25 -25.48 10.12
CA THR A 200 -15.91 -24.88 10.05
C THR A 200 -14.84 -25.94 10.25
N ARG A 201 -14.98 -26.81 11.25
CA ARG A 201 -13.99 -27.88 11.51
C ARG A 201 -13.87 -28.83 10.32
N LYS A 202 -14.99 -29.17 9.69
CA LYS A 202 -14.99 -30.00 8.46
C LYS A 202 -14.30 -29.30 7.29
N LEU A 203 -14.50 -28.00 7.13
CA LEU A 203 -13.78 -27.19 6.13
C LEU A 203 -12.28 -27.17 6.42
N LEU A 204 -11.89 -26.82 7.65
CA LEU A 204 -10.49 -26.76 8.07
C LEU A 204 -9.79 -28.13 7.94
N ALA A 205 -10.46 -29.23 8.28
CA ALA A 205 -9.89 -30.57 8.14
C ALA A 205 -9.49 -30.92 6.68
N SER A 206 -10.11 -30.30 5.67
CA SER A 206 -9.70 -30.47 4.26
C SER A 206 -8.36 -29.79 3.90
N TYR A 207 -7.86 -28.92 4.79
CA TYR A 207 -6.58 -28.23 4.68
C TYR A 207 -5.54 -28.72 5.71
N GLY A 208 -5.91 -29.66 6.59
CA GLY A 208 -4.98 -30.23 7.57
C GLY A 208 -3.89 -31.04 6.88
N THR A 209 -2.63 -30.88 7.31
CA THR A 209 -1.50 -31.66 6.78
C THR A 209 -1.70 -33.15 7.01
N VAL A 210 -1.55 -33.97 5.95
CA VAL A 210 -1.63 -35.43 6.08
C VAL A 210 -0.43 -35.96 6.87
N PRO A 211 -0.62 -36.63 8.03
CA PRO A 211 0.49 -37.15 8.80
C PRO A 211 1.28 -38.22 8.02
N GLY A 212 2.59 -38.02 7.91
CA GLY A 212 3.50 -38.97 7.25
C GLY A 212 3.72 -38.74 5.75
N ASP A 213 3.08 -37.72 5.16
CA ASP A 213 3.44 -37.23 3.82
C ASP A 213 4.68 -36.32 3.93
N PRO A 214 5.82 -36.65 3.30
CA PRO A 214 7.05 -35.86 3.38
C PRO A 214 6.97 -34.52 2.64
N ASP A 215 6.03 -34.36 1.71
CA ASP A 215 5.85 -33.15 0.91
C ASP A 215 4.78 -32.20 1.49
N ALA A 216 3.99 -32.67 2.47
CA ALA A 216 2.89 -31.92 3.06
C ALA A 216 3.36 -30.62 3.76
N GLN A 217 2.91 -29.48 3.24
CA GLN A 217 3.21 -28.16 3.80
C GLN A 217 2.15 -27.73 4.85
N PRO A 218 2.56 -27.17 6.00
CA PRO A 218 1.62 -26.69 7.01
C PRO A 218 0.79 -25.52 6.46
N VAL A 219 -0.53 -25.71 6.43
CA VAL A 219 -1.50 -24.67 6.09
C VAL A 219 -1.88 -23.92 7.37
N PHE A 220 -2.06 -22.60 7.26
CA PHE A 220 -2.43 -21.75 8.38
C PHE A 220 -3.74 -21.01 8.09
N VAL A 221 -4.46 -20.66 9.15
CA VAL A 221 -5.37 -19.50 9.12
C VAL A 221 -4.64 -18.29 9.68
N ARG A 222 -4.79 -17.14 9.02
CA ARG A 222 -4.29 -15.83 9.45
C ARG A 222 -5.43 -15.01 10.01
N ILE A 223 -5.31 -14.58 11.26
CA ILE A 223 -6.31 -13.77 11.95
C ILE A 223 -5.77 -12.35 12.09
N VAL A 224 -6.46 -11.38 11.48
CA VAL A 224 -6.15 -9.96 11.64
C VAL A 224 -6.57 -9.52 13.03
N ASN A 225 -5.63 -9.04 13.85
CA ASN A 225 -5.92 -8.61 15.23
C ASN A 225 -5.86 -7.08 15.42
N ARG A 226 -5.22 -6.37 14.50
CA ARG A 226 -5.17 -4.90 14.47
C ARG A 226 -5.06 -4.40 13.04
N VAL A 227 -5.73 -3.30 12.73
CA VAL A 227 -5.57 -2.58 11.47
C VAL A 227 -5.10 -1.14 11.74
N TYR A 228 -4.44 -0.57 10.74
CA TYR A 228 -4.02 0.82 10.68
C TYR A 228 -4.61 1.43 9.41
N ALA A 229 -5.41 2.47 9.58
CA ALA A 229 -5.99 3.23 8.48
C ALA A 229 -5.37 4.63 8.41
N ALA A 230 -5.37 5.24 7.23
CA ALA A 230 -4.96 6.62 7.01
C ALA A 230 -6.06 7.39 6.30
N GLY A 231 -6.44 8.55 6.83
CA GLY A 231 -7.33 9.49 6.14
C GLY A 231 -6.62 10.35 5.09
N LYS A 232 -5.28 10.43 5.11
CA LYS A 232 -4.52 11.30 4.20
C LYS A 232 -3.07 10.85 4.03
N VAL A 233 -2.50 10.99 2.84
CA VAL A 233 -1.06 10.85 2.58
C VAL A 233 -0.53 12.13 1.94
N GLY A 234 0.51 12.71 2.54
CA GLY A 234 1.22 13.87 1.98
C GLY A 234 2.58 13.46 1.47
N VAL A 235 2.91 13.82 0.23
CA VAL A 235 4.20 13.57 -0.42
C VAL A 235 4.87 14.90 -0.75
N HIS A 236 6.11 15.06 -0.29
CA HIS A 236 6.99 16.14 -0.71
C HIS A 236 8.05 15.60 -1.66
N LEU A 237 8.42 16.38 -2.67
CA LEU A 237 9.52 16.11 -3.59
C LEU A 237 10.35 17.40 -3.72
N SER A 238 11.67 17.28 -3.75
CA SER A 238 12.63 18.36 -4.00
C SER A 238 13.70 17.93 -4.99
N ASP A 239 14.24 18.85 -5.77
CA ASP A 239 15.31 18.59 -6.73
C ASP A 239 16.59 18.13 -6.00
N GLY A 240 17.08 16.95 -6.35
CA GLY A 240 18.24 16.30 -5.73
C GLY A 240 19.56 16.62 -6.42
N SER A 241 19.59 17.54 -7.40
CA SER A 241 20.79 17.92 -8.14
C SER A 241 21.71 18.93 -7.42
N SER A 242 21.32 19.43 -6.24
CA SER A 242 22.04 20.52 -5.54
C SER A 242 23.08 20.08 -4.50
N SER A 243 23.52 18.80 -4.50
CA SER A 243 24.51 18.29 -3.53
C SER A 243 25.89 18.09 -4.18
N GLY A 244 26.68 19.15 -4.30
CA GLY A 244 28.10 19.05 -4.67
C GLY A 244 28.73 20.30 -5.30
N VAL A 245 29.51 21.04 -4.49
CA VAL A 245 30.41 22.15 -4.88
C VAL A 245 29.74 23.45 -5.38
N ASP A 246 30.00 24.54 -4.65
CA ASP A 246 29.80 25.91 -5.16
C ASP A 246 30.76 26.19 -6.33
N ALA A 247 30.28 25.94 -7.55
CA ALA A 247 30.88 26.43 -8.78
C ALA A 247 29.77 26.98 -9.68
N GLN A 248 29.80 28.30 -9.92
CA GLN A 248 28.83 28.99 -10.77
C GLN A 248 28.95 28.54 -12.25
N ALA A 249 28.14 27.56 -12.68
CA ALA A 249 27.68 27.41 -14.06
C ALA A 249 26.64 26.29 -14.19
N GLY A 250 25.43 26.62 -14.67
CA GLY A 250 24.41 25.62 -15.00
C GLY A 250 23.02 26.10 -14.61
N ALA A 251 22.20 26.48 -15.60
CA ALA A 251 20.83 26.87 -15.35
C ALA A 251 20.03 25.68 -14.79
N ALA A 252 19.23 25.92 -13.74
CA ALA A 252 18.10 25.03 -13.47
C ALA A 252 17.25 24.99 -14.74
N ALA A 253 16.94 23.78 -15.24
CA ALA A 253 16.11 23.63 -16.42
C ALA A 253 14.81 24.43 -16.20
N PRO A 254 14.46 25.39 -17.06
CA PRO A 254 13.29 26.22 -16.84
C PRO A 254 12.06 25.33 -16.87
N LEU A 255 11.47 25.16 -15.70
CA LEU A 255 10.18 24.52 -15.57
C LEU A 255 9.14 25.47 -16.15
N ASP A 256 8.41 24.96 -17.13
CA ASP A 256 7.23 25.60 -17.71
C ASP A 256 6.05 25.46 -16.73
N LEU A 257 6.25 25.94 -15.49
CA LEU A 257 5.16 26.16 -14.55
C LEU A 257 4.25 27.24 -15.16
N PRO A 258 2.91 27.08 -15.10
CA PRO A 258 2.00 28.08 -15.62
C PRO A 258 2.29 29.42 -14.95
N SER A 259 2.76 30.40 -15.74
CA SER A 259 3.27 31.65 -15.22
C SER A 259 2.21 32.36 -14.38
N ALA A 260 2.60 32.78 -13.17
CA ALA A 260 1.78 33.67 -12.35
C ALA A 260 1.65 35.03 -13.03
N ASP A 261 0.54 35.73 -12.79
CA ASP A 261 0.34 37.09 -13.25
C ASP A 261 1.44 37.99 -12.65
N PRO A 262 2.24 38.71 -13.46
CA PRO A 262 3.27 39.61 -12.96
C PRO A 262 2.71 40.78 -12.13
N THR A 263 1.39 41.02 -12.14
CA THR A 263 0.71 42.06 -11.34
C THR A 263 0.35 41.62 -9.92
N ALA A 264 0.51 40.34 -9.56
CA ALA A 264 0.25 39.86 -8.20
C ALA A 264 1.26 40.45 -7.19
N ALA A 265 0.72 41.11 -6.16
CA ALA A 265 1.45 42.03 -5.29
C ALA A 265 2.53 41.34 -4.41
N THR A 266 2.38 40.06 -4.12
CA THR A 266 3.29 39.29 -3.25
C THR A 266 3.72 37.96 -3.88
N THR A 267 4.85 37.44 -3.39
CA THR A 267 5.32 36.09 -3.75
C THR A 267 4.34 35.00 -3.34
N ALA A 268 3.61 35.19 -2.23
CA ALA A 268 2.62 34.25 -1.73
C ALA A 268 1.39 34.14 -2.66
N GLU A 269 0.90 35.28 -3.17
CA GLU A 269 -0.21 35.29 -4.14
C GLU A 269 0.20 34.61 -5.45
N ARG A 270 1.41 34.90 -5.97
CA ARG A 270 1.94 34.22 -7.17
C ARG A 270 2.07 32.71 -6.97
N GLN A 271 2.52 32.27 -5.80
CA GLN A 271 2.63 30.85 -5.46
C GLN A 271 1.24 30.19 -5.35
N GLN A 272 0.26 30.86 -4.74
CA GLN A 272 -1.14 30.40 -4.68
C GLN A 272 -1.77 30.31 -6.08
N GLU A 273 -1.46 31.26 -6.97
CA GLU A 273 -1.94 31.25 -8.35
C GLU A 273 -1.36 30.09 -9.17
N VAL A 274 -0.05 29.82 -9.08
CA VAL A 274 0.59 28.65 -9.71
C VAL A 274 -0.05 27.36 -9.18
N VAL A 275 -0.20 27.23 -7.86
CA VAL A 275 -0.87 26.09 -7.22
C VAL A 275 -2.33 25.96 -7.68
N GLY A 276 -3.06 27.07 -7.83
CA GLY A 276 -4.43 27.10 -8.34
C GLY A 276 -4.53 26.63 -9.79
N LYS A 277 -3.66 27.14 -10.68
CA LYS A 277 -3.59 26.73 -12.10
C LYS A 277 -3.22 25.26 -12.25
N LEU A 278 -2.26 24.77 -11.46
CA LEU A 278 -1.89 23.35 -11.47
C LEU A 278 -3.03 22.46 -10.97
N ASN A 279 -3.70 22.80 -9.85
CA ASN A 279 -4.87 22.05 -9.38
C ASN A 279 -6.03 22.06 -10.39
N ALA A 280 -6.27 23.17 -11.09
CA ALA A 280 -7.26 23.24 -12.16
C ALA A 280 -6.89 22.35 -13.38
N ALA A 281 -5.60 22.25 -13.70
CA ALA A 281 -5.10 21.41 -14.80
C ALA A 281 -5.11 19.90 -14.50
N LEU A 282 -5.13 19.49 -13.22
CA LEU A 282 -5.28 18.08 -12.84
C LEU A 282 -6.68 17.54 -13.16
N GLY A 283 -7.71 18.40 -13.13
CA GLY A 283 -9.09 18.03 -13.45
C GLY A 283 -9.75 17.05 -12.46
N PRO A 284 -11.05 16.75 -12.65
CA PRO A 284 -11.77 15.77 -11.83
C PRO A 284 -11.55 14.32 -12.28
N ASP A 285 -10.96 14.09 -13.45
CA ASP A 285 -10.82 12.77 -14.09
C ASP A 285 -9.62 11.95 -13.57
N ILE A 286 -8.71 12.57 -12.81
CA ILE A 286 -7.71 11.87 -12.02
C ILE A 286 -8.40 11.44 -10.72
N GLY A 287 -8.76 10.15 -10.63
CA GLY A 287 -9.69 9.59 -9.64
C GLY A 287 -9.18 9.50 -8.19
N ALA A 288 -8.67 10.60 -7.64
CA ALA A 288 -8.36 10.80 -6.23
C ALA A 288 -8.34 12.30 -5.92
N HIS A 289 -8.60 12.69 -4.66
CA HIS A 289 -8.52 14.09 -4.21
C HIS A 289 -7.05 14.54 -4.02
N VAL A 290 -6.24 14.41 -5.07
CA VAL A 290 -4.84 14.86 -5.10
C VAL A 290 -4.83 16.38 -5.26
N LYS A 291 -4.37 17.06 -4.22
CA LYS A 291 -4.19 18.51 -4.20
C LYS A 291 -2.70 18.83 -4.17
N ILE A 292 -2.24 19.61 -5.14
CA ILE A 292 -0.95 20.31 -5.03
C ILE A 292 -1.12 21.37 -3.95
N VAL A 293 -0.29 21.30 -2.91
CA VAL A 293 -0.30 22.20 -1.75
C VAL A 293 0.79 23.26 -1.86
N ASN A 294 1.90 22.89 -2.51
CA ASN A 294 3.02 23.78 -2.80
C ASN A 294 3.64 23.37 -4.14
N ALA A 295 4.01 24.33 -4.97
CA ALA A 295 4.84 24.12 -6.15
C ALA A 295 5.85 25.27 -6.28
N SER A 296 7.09 24.92 -6.54
CA SER A 296 8.20 25.83 -6.84
C SER A 296 9.08 25.22 -7.93
N SER A 297 10.03 25.98 -8.46
CA SER A 297 10.97 25.47 -9.47
C SER A 297 11.94 24.39 -8.96
N ARG A 298 11.91 24.05 -7.67
CA ARG A 298 12.79 23.04 -7.04
C ARG A 298 12.08 22.10 -6.08
N SER A 299 10.77 22.26 -5.86
CA SER A 299 10.01 21.40 -4.96
C SER A 299 8.52 21.40 -5.26
N ILE A 300 7.85 20.27 -5.02
CA ILE A 300 6.40 20.15 -5.09
C ILE A 300 5.90 19.34 -3.88
N SER A 301 4.77 19.75 -3.31
CA SER A 301 4.06 19.03 -2.27
C SER A 301 2.67 18.66 -2.76
N LEU A 302 2.33 17.39 -2.62
CA LEU A 302 1.08 16.76 -3.02
C LEU A 302 0.43 16.19 -1.76
N ASP A 303 -0.84 16.51 -1.51
CA ASP A 303 -1.65 15.83 -0.50
C ASP A 303 -2.75 15.05 -1.20
N GLU A 304 -2.89 13.76 -0.89
CA GLU A 304 -4.04 12.94 -1.27
C GLU A 304 -4.86 12.66 -0.02
N GLU A 305 -6.10 13.16 0.01
CA GLU A 305 -7.03 12.98 1.12
C GLU A 305 -8.14 12.01 0.72
N PHE A 306 -8.37 10.98 1.55
CA PHE A 306 -9.35 9.95 1.24
C PHE A 306 -10.72 10.33 1.84
N ALA A 307 -11.79 10.12 1.07
CA ALA A 307 -13.16 10.37 1.53
C ALA A 307 -13.55 9.52 2.76
N ARG A 308 -12.91 8.35 2.91
CA ARG A 308 -12.92 7.50 4.11
C ARG A 308 -11.50 7.00 4.37
N PRO A 309 -11.09 6.76 5.63
CA PRO A 309 -9.76 6.20 5.91
C PRO A 309 -9.55 4.84 5.23
N VAL A 310 -8.42 4.68 4.55
CA VAL A 310 -8.04 3.42 3.89
C VAL A 310 -7.01 2.67 4.72
N VAL A 311 -7.14 1.34 4.81
CA VAL A 311 -6.23 0.47 5.55
C VAL A 311 -4.89 0.38 4.80
N ILE A 312 -3.85 0.88 5.47
CA ILE A 312 -2.47 0.93 4.97
C ILE A 312 -1.66 -0.29 5.44
N GLY A 313 -2.10 -0.95 6.51
CA GLY A 313 -1.47 -2.14 7.03
C GLY A 313 -2.18 -2.71 8.25
N TYR A 314 -1.72 -3.87 8.70
CA TYR A 314 -2.34 -4.66 9.76
C TYR A 314 -1.29 -5.39 10.62
N LEU A 315 -1.73 -5.88 11.78
CA LEU A 315 -1.06 -6.96 12.50
C LEU A 315 -1.96 -8.19 12.45
N ALA A 316 -1.32 -9.34 12.35
CA ALA A 316 -1.98 -10.62 12.37
C ALA A 316 -1.15 -11.65 13.14
N TYR A 317 -1.83 -12.74 13.48
CA TYR A 317 -1.23 -13.97 13.94
C TYR A 317 -1.78 -15.14 13.12
N ASP A 318 -0.95 -16.15 12.93
CA ASP A 318 -1.28 -17.35 12.19
C ASP A 318 -1.52 -18.51 13.18
N ARG A 319 -2.46 -19.41 12.86
CA ARG A 319 -2.66 -20.68 13.59
C ARG A 319 -2.63 -21.83 12.58
N GLN A 320 -1.80 -22.84 12.84
CA GLN A 320 -1.69 -24.00 11.96
C GLN A 320 -3.01 -24.80 11.98
N ILE A 321 -3.44 -25.27 10.82
CA ILE A 321 -4.56 -26.19 10.68
C ILE A 321 -4.06 -27.62 10.91
N LEU A 322 -4.63 -28.27 11.92
CA LEU A 322 -4.29 -29.65 12.30
C LEU A 322 -5.09 -30.68 11.46
N PRO A 323 -4.67 -31.95 11.41
CA PRO A 323 -5.29 -32.98 10.53
C PRO A 323 -6.79 -33.21 10.78
N ASP A 324 -7.29 -32.87 11.97
CA ASP A 324 -8.68 -33.00 12.39
C ASP A 324 -9.49 -31.68 12.30
N GLY A 325 -8.92 -30.66 11.64
CA GLY A 325 -9.49 -29.33 11.50
C GLY A 325 -9.41 -28.46 12.76
N ALA A 326 -8.75 -28.90 13.83
CA ALA A 326 -8.43 -28.02 14.95
C ALA A 326 -7.34 -27.00 14.59
N LEU A 327 -7.20 -25.97 15.41
CA LEU A 327 -6.19 -24.92 15.23
C LEU A 327 -5.10 -25.02 16.31
N GLY A 328 -3.84 -25.10 15.88
CA GLY A 328 -2.66 -25.02 16.74
C GLY A 328 -2.53 -23.66 17.46
N PRO A 329 -1.49 -23.46 18.30
CA PRO A 329 -1.33 -22.23 19.07
C PRO A 329 -1.13 -20.99 18.18
N PRO A 330 -1.45 -19.77 18.68
CA PRO A 330 -1.24 -18.52 17.96
C PRO A 330 0.26 -18.21 17.81
N VAL A 331 0.67 -17.93 16.57
CA VAL A 331 2.04 -17.57 16.18
C VAL A 331 2.01 -16.19 15.52
N SER A 332 2.85 -15.25 15.94
CA SER A 332 2.90 -13.94 15.27
C SER A 332 3.29 -14.08 13.81
N THR A 333 2.47 -13.56 12.89
CA THR A 333 2.73 -13.64 11.43
C THR A 333 4.08 -13.01 11.09
N LEU A 334 4.36 -11.83 11.66
CA LEU A 334 5.64 -11.14 11.48
C LEU A 334 6.82 -11.96 12.01
N ALA A 335 6.67 -12.70 13.10
CA ALA A 335 7.74 -13.56 13.61
C ALA A 335 7.99 -14.76 12.66
N ARG A 336 6.91 -15.42 12.20
CA ARG A 336 6.97 -16.58 11.29
C ARG A 336 7.64 -16.23 9.97
N ILE A 337 7.24 -15.13 9.32
CA ILE A 337 7.83 -14.68 8.05
C ILE A 337 9.18 -13.96 8.20
N SER A 338 9.61 -13.63 9.43
CA SER A 338 10.96 -13.10 9.68
C SER A 338 12.01 -14.21 9.88
N GLY A 339 11.63 -15.50 9.74
CA GLY A 339 12.54 -16.62 9.96
C GLY A 339 13.07 -16.73 11.41
N ARG A 340 12.34 -16.17 12.38
CA ARG A 340 12.64 -16.40 13.79
C ARG A 340 12.00 -17.72 14.19
N ASP A 341 12.69 -18.57 14.93
CA ASP A 341 12.08 -19.77 15.50
C ASP A 341 10.96 -19.36 16.48
N VAL A 342 9.70 -19.50 16.04
CA VAL A 342 8.51 -19.19 16.85
C VAL A 342 7.87 -20.43 17.48
N LEU A 343 8.38 -21.61 17.14
CA LEU A 343 8.01 -22.88 17.73
C LEU A 343 9.25 -23.44 18.44
N ALA A 344 9.24 -23.40 19.77
CA ALA A 344 10.06 -24.35 20.52
C ALA A 344 9.51 -25.76 20.27
N PRO A 345 10.38 -26.79 20.15
CA PRO A 345 9.97 -28.17 19.88
C PRO A 345 9.15 -28.80 21.01
#